data_AF-A0A961TYG0-F1
#
_entry.id   AF-A0A961TYG0-F1
#
_cell.length_a   1.000
_cell.length_b   1.000
_cell.length_c   1.000
_cell.angle_alpha   90.00
_cell.angle_beta   90.00
_cell.angle_gamma   90.00
#
_symmetry.space_group_name_H-M   'P 1'
#
loop_
_entity.id
_entity.type
_entity.pdbx_description
1 polymer ?
#
loop_
_entity_poly.entity_id
_entity_poly.type
_entity_poly.pdbx_seq_one_letter_code
_entity_poly.pdbx_strand_id
1 'polypeptide(L)'
;KYLIDKGFEVYPVNPGHAGKEILGRLTYAKMSDIPGPIDMVDIFRASSAVPPIVEEVLALDPLPKVIWMQLTVRNDEAAAKAEAAGIKVVMNRCPKIEYARLAGEIGWNGINSRVISSKKPTMRSGFQSFGIRQK
;
A
#
# COMPACT_ATOMS: atom_id res chain seq x y z
N LYS A 1 -0.20 -3.58 9.82
CA LYS A 1 -0.69 -2.67 10.88
C LYS A 1 -0.86 -1.24 10.38
N TYR A 2 0.18 -0.56 9.88
CA TYR A 2 0.09 0.85 9.47
C TYR A 2 -1.12 1.23 8.60
N LEU A 3 -1.40 0.49 7.52
CA LEU A 3 -2.55 0.78 6.65
C LEU A 3 -3.90 0.63 7.37
N ILE A 4 -4.03 -0.36 8.26
CA ILE A 4 -5.23 -0.53 9.09
C ILE A 4 -5.41 0.68 10.02
N ASP A 5 -4.33 1.13 10.66
CA ASP A 5 -4.36 2.31 11.54
C ASP A 5 -4.67 3.62 10.77
N LYS A 6 -4.48 3.63 9.44
CA LYS A 6 -4.85 4.74 8.55
C LYS A 6 -6.28 4.63 8.01
N GLY A 7 -7.04 3.62 8.44
CA GLY A 7 -8.44 3.44 8.05
C GLY A 7 -8.66 2.71 6.72
N PHE A 8 -7.62 2.10 6.16
CA PHE A 8 -7.80 1.22 4.99
C PHE A 8 -8.39 -0.11 5.42
N GLU A 9 -9.29 -0.64 4.59
CA GLU A 9 -9.69 -2.04 4.67
C GLU A 9 -8.60 -2.91 4.05
N VAL A 10 -8.07 -3.85 4.84
CA VAL A 10 -6.92 -4.67 4.44
C VAL A 10 -7.28 -6.14 4.58
N TYR A 11 -7.15 -6.86 3.47
CA TYR A 11 -7.38 -8.29 3.37
C TYR A 11 -6.04 -9.03 3.21
N PRO A 12 -5.58 -9.78 4.24
CA PRO A 12 -4.40 -10.62 4.11
C PRO A 12 -4.65 -11.78 3.14
N VAL A 13 -3.75 -11.98 2.17
CA VAL A 13 -3.81 -13.12 1.23
C VAL A 13 -2.54 -13.95 1.37
N ASN A 14 -2.70 -15.18 1.85
CA ASN A 14 -1.61 -16.14 1.98
C ASN A 14 -2.15 -17.58 2.10
N PRO A 15 -1.98 -18.42 1.06
CA PRO A 15 -2.41 -19.82 1.08
C PRO A 15 -1.92 -20.63 2.30
N GLY A 16 -0.71 -20.36 2.80
CA GLY A 16 -0.14 -21.07 3.96
C GLY A 16 -0.75 -20.68 5.31
N HIS A 17 -1.51 -19.57 5.34
CA HIS A 17 -2.17 -19.05 6.53
C HIS A 17 -3.68 -18.89 6.34
N ALA A 18 -4.25 -19.47 5.29
CA ALA A 18 -5.68 -19.39 5.02
C ALA A 18 -6.50 -19.87 6.23
N GLY A 19 -7.57 -19.13 6.56
CA GLY A 19 -8.43 -19.41 7.72
C GLY A 19 -7.89 -18.93 9.06
N LYS A 20 -6.67 -18.40 9.12
CA LYS A 20 -6.11 -17.76 10.33
C LYS A 20 -6.32 -16.25 10.30
N GLU A 21 -6.20 -15.63 11.46
CA GLU A 21 -6.23 -14.17 11.56
C GLU A 21 -4.83 -13.56 11.55
N ILE A 22 -4.66 -12.48 10.79
CA ILE A 22 -3.49 -11.61 10.84
C ILE A 22 -3.99 -10.22 11.22
N LEU A 23 -3.57 -9.72 12.37
CA LEU A 23 -4.00 -8.40 12.90
C LEU A 23 -5.53 -8.26 13.01
N GLY A 24 -6.23 -9.33 13.41
CA GLY A 24 -7.68 -9.34 13.55
C GLY A 24 -8.42 -9.25 12.21
N ARG A 25 -7.83 -9.76 11.14
CA ARG A 25 -8.43 -9.88 9.80
C ARG A 25 -8.27 -11.31 9.31
N LEU A 26 -9.34 -11.88 8.75
CA LEU A 26 -9.33 -13.22 8.17
C LEU A 26 -8.35 -13.26 6.98
N THR A 27 -7.50 -14.28 6.94
CA THR A 27 -6.55 -14.50 5.84
C THR A 27 -7.16 -15.41 4.79
N TYR A 28 -7.15 -14.97 3.55
CA TYR A 28 -7.68 -15.69 2.40
C TYR A 28 -6.57 -16.48 1.68
N ALA A 29 -6.94 -17.58 1.04
CA ALA A 29 -6.01 -18.34 0.20
C ALA A 29 -5.78 -17.64 -1.15
N LYS A 30 -6.86 -17.09 -1.73
CA LYS A 30 -6.89 -16.46 -3.04
C LYS A 30 -7.56 -15.09 -2.98
N MET A 31 -7.25 -14.23 -3.95
CA MET A 31 -7.89 -12.92 -4.08
C MET A 31 -9.37 -13.01 -4.45
N SER A 32 -9.77 -14.07 -5.16
CA SER A 32 -11.18 -14.33 -5.52
C SER A 32 -12.10 -14.61 -4.32
N ASP A 33 -11.52 -15.01 -3.18
CA ASP A 33 -12.29 -15.37 -1.99
C ASP A 33 -12.63 -14.14 -1.13
N ILE A 34 -12.06 -12.97 -1.47
CA ILE A 34 -12.26 -11.72 -0.73
C ILE A 34 -13.67 -11.19 -0.98
N PRO A 35 -14.44 -10.83 0.07
CA PRO A 35 -15.76 -10.25 -0.10
C PRO A 35 -15.65 -8.80 -0.60
N GLY A 36 -15.95 -8.59 -1.88
CA GLY A 36 -16.07 -7.25 -2.47
C GLY A 36 -14.92 -6.87 -3.42
N PRO A 37 -15.00 -5.67 -4.02
CA PRO A 37 -14.02 -5.22 -5.00
C PRO A 37 -12.69 -4.87 -4.33
N ILE A 38 -11.58 -5.19 -5.00
CA ILE A 38 -10.23 -4.86 -4.56
C ILE A 38 -9.76 -3.62 -5.30
N ASP A 39 -9.42 -2.54 -4.59
CA ASP A 39 -8.89 -1.32 -5.24
C ASP A 39 -7.39 -1.41 -5.56
N MET A 40 -6.62 -2.06 -4.68
CA MET A 40 -5.17 -2.15 -4.76
C MET A 40 -4.67 -3.50 -4.25
N VAL A 41 -3.71 -4.10 -4.98
CA VAL A 41 -3.03 -5.33 -4.58
C VAL A 41 -1.59 -5.01 -4.16
N ASP A 42 -1.27 -5.24 -2.88
CA ASP A 42 0.05 -4.97 -2.29
C ASP A 42 0.89 -6.26 -2.13
N ILE A 43 1.95 -6.38 -2.92
CA ILE A 43 2.73 -7.62 -3.08
C ILE A 43 3.97 -7.59 -2.19
N PHE A 44 3.97 -8.45 -1.18
CA PHE A 44 5.11 -8.72 -0.27
C PHE A 44 5.94 -9.95 -0.67
N ARG A 45 5.60 -10.60 -1.79
CA ARG A 45 6.29 -11.80 -2.28
C ARG A 45 7.51 -11.41 -3.13
N ALA A 46 8.48 -12.32 -3.23
CA ALA A 46 9.67 -12.13 -4.07
C ALA A 46 9.28 -11.90 -5.54
N SER A 47 10.13 -11.19 -6.30
CA SER A 47 9.90 -10.82 -7.70
C SER A 47 9.56 -12.01 -8.62
N SER A 48 10.06 -13.21 -8.32
CA SER A 48 9.79 -14.44 -9.07
C SER A 48 8.35 -14.94 -8.90
N ALA A 49 7.68 -14.57 -7.81
CA ALA A 49 6.28 -14.91 -7.56
C ALA A 49 5.31 -13.86 -8.11
N VAL A 50 5.80 -12.74 -8.63
CA VAL A 50 4.95 -11.66 -9.17
C VAL A 50 4.16 -12.10 -10.40
N PRO A 51 4.73 -12.79 -11.41
CA PRO A 51 3.97 -13.17 -12.60
C PRO A 51 2.66 -13.94 -12.30
N PRO A 52 2.65 -15.05 -11.52
CA PRO A 52 1.40 -15.74 -11.22
C PRO A 52 0.43 -14.91 -10.37
N ILE A 53 0.92 -13.98 -9.54
CA ILE A 53 0.06 -13.04 -8.79
C ILE A 53 -0.62 -12.07 -9.76
N VAL A 54 0.09 -11.56 -10.76
CA VAL A 54 -0.51 -10.68 -11.78
C VAL A 54 -1.55 -11.43 -12.61
N GLU A 55 -1.32 -12.70 -12.95
CA GLU A 55 -2.36 -13.52 -13.61
C GLU A 55 -3.62 -13.64 -12.75
N GLU A 56 -3.47 -13.90 -11.45
CA GLU A 56 -4.59 -13.98 -10.52
C GLU A 56 -5.34 -12.64 -10.43
N VAL A 57 -4.61 -11.52 -10.42
CA VAL A 57 -5.21 -10.17 -10.45
C VAL A 57 -6.01 -9.93 -11.72
N LEU A 58 -5.49 -10.34 -12.87
CA LEU A 58 -6.16 -10.16 -14.17
C LEU A 58 -7.41 -11.03 -14.32
N ALA A 59 -7.57 -12.05 -13.48
CA ALA A 59 -8.76 -12.89 -13.43
C ALA A 59 -9.87 -12.33 -12.52
N LEU A 60 -9.62 -11.23 -11.80
CA LEU A 60 -10.63 -10.59 -10.94
C LEU A 60 -11.60 -9.74 -11.76
N ASP A 61 -12.84 -9.69 -11.29
CA ASP A 61 -13.87 -8.79 -11.80
C ASP A 61 -14.62 -8.14 -10.62
N PRO A 62 -14.53 -6.81 -10.41
CA PRO A 62 -13.79 -5.84 -11.23
C PRO A 62 -12.27 -5.92 -11.03
N LEU A 63 -11.51 -5.50 -12.06
CA LEU A 63 -10.06 -5.37 -11.99
C LEU A 63 -9.65 -4.30 -10.95
N PRO A 64 -8.58 -4.54 -10.17
CA PRO A 64 -8.05 -3.53 -9.28
C PRO A 64 -7.42 -2.37 -10.05
N LYS A 65 -7.43 -1.19 -9.45
CA LYS A 65 -6.89 0.02 -10.08
C LYS A 65 -5.37 0.07 -10.02
N VAL A 66 -4.78 -0.57 -9.01
CA VAL A 66 -3.34 -0.48 -8.72
C VAL A 66 -2.77 -1.83 -8.30
N ILE A 67 -1.62 -2.20 -8.89
CA ILE A 67 -0.71 -3.21 -8.34
C ILE A 67 0.49 -2.50 -7.74
N TRP A 68 0.78 -2.83 -6.48
CA TRP A 68 1.86 -2.24 -5.71
C TRP A 68 2.88 -3.31 -5.33
N MET A 69 4.10 -3.21 -5.84
CA MET A 69 5.20 -4.10 -5.48
C MET A 69 6.07 -3.42 -4.42
N GLN A 70 6.22 -4.09 -3.27
CA GLN A 70 6.99 -3.60 -2.13
C GLN A 70 8.47 -3.36 -2.46
N LEU A 71 9.19 -2.79 -1.49
CA LEU A 71 10.63 -2.63 -1.57
C LEU A 71 11.31 -3.94 -1.94
N THR A 72 12.30 -3.86 -2.85
CA THR A 72 13.05 -4.99 -3.43
C THR A 72 12.25 -5.91 -4.36
N VAL A 73 10.96 -5.65 -4.56
CA VAL A 73 10.10 -6.38 -5.50
C VAL A 73 9.96 -5.55 -6.78
N ARG A 74 10.42 -6.13 -7.90
CA ARG A 74 10.34 -5.55 -9.25
C ARG A 74 10.25 -6.66 -10.29
N ASN A 75 9.28 -6.55 -11.20
CA ASN A 75 9.15 -7.43 -12.35
C ASN A 75 8.56 -6.63 -13.51
N ASP A 76 9.40 -6.31 -14.49
CA ASP A 76 9.04 -5.39 -15.58
C ASP A 76 8.10 -6.03 -16.60
N GLU A 77 8.23 -7.34 -16.84
CA GLU A 77 7.34 -8.09 -17.74
C GLU A 77 5.92 -8.17 -17.17
N ALA A 78 5.80 -8.53 -15.89
CA ALA A 78 4.52 -8.58 -15.21
C ALA A 78 3.88 -7.19 -15.08
N ALA A 79 4.70 -6.15 -14.88
CA ALA A 79 4.22 -4.77 -14.88
C ALA A 79 3.63 -4.38 -16.25
N ALA A 80 4.35 -4.63 -17.35
CA ALA A 80 3.86 -4.33 -18.69
C ALA A 80 2.55 -5.05 -19.00
N LYS A 81 2.42 -6.30 -18.55
CA LYS A 81 1.18 -7.08 -18.71
C LYS A 81 0.00 -6.47 -17.94
N ALA A 82 0.21 -6.06 -16.69
CA ALA A 82 -0.82 -5.40 -15.89
C ALA A 82 -1.21 -4.02 -16.47
N GLU A 83 -0.22 -3.24 -16.93
CA GLU A 83 -0.45 -1.94 -17.56
C GLU A 83 -1.24 -2.04 -18.86
N ALA A 84 -0.99 -3.09 -19.66
CA ALA A 84 -1.76 -3.38 -20.87
C ALA A 84 -3.25 -3.66 -20.58
N ALA A 85 -3.57 -4.15 -19.38
CA ALA A 85 -4.94 -4.35 -18.90
C ALA A 85 -5.55 -3.09 -18.24
N GLY A 86 -4.85 -1.96 -18.26
CA GLY A 86 -5.32 -0.69 -17.68
C GLY A 86 -5.05 -0.52 -16.18
N ILE A 87 -4.27 -1.40 -15.57
CA ILE A 87 -3.92 -1.35 -14.14
C ILE A 87 -2.66 -0.50 -13.95
N LYS A 88 -2.67 0.42 -12.98
CA LYS A 88 -1.46 1.20 -12.65
C LYS A 88 -0.49 0.35 -11.85
N VAL A 89 0.79 0.37 -12.20
CA VAL A 89 1.81 -0.40 -11.49
C VAL A 89 2.78 0.52 -10.75
N VAL A 90 3.00 0.24 -9.47
CA VAL A 90 4.03 0.90 -8.66
C VAL A 90 5.04 -0.16 -8.22
N MET A 91 6.32 0.03 -8.53
CA MET A 91 7.37 -0.94 -8.21
C MET A 91 8.42 -0.38 -7.25
N ASN A 92 8.97 -1.24 -6.38
CA ASN A 92 10.03 -0.91 -5.44
C ASN A 92 9.72 0.33 -4.58
N ARG A 93 8.52 0.35 -3.99
CA ARG A 93 8.06 1.42 -3.09
C ARG A 93 7.33 0.82 -1.89
N CYS A 94 7.42 1.47 -0.74
CA CYS A 94 6.64 1.07 0.44
C CYS A 94 5.46 2.05 0.61
N PRO A 95 4.19 1.58 0.65
CA PRO A 95 3.03 2.43 0.89
C PRO A 95 3.15 3.23 2.19
N LYS A 96 3.74 2.67 3.25
CA LYS A 96 3.99 3.41 4.49
C LYS A 96 4.90 4.62 4.29
N ILE A 97 6.00 4.44 3.55
CA ILE A 97 6.97 5.51 3.29
C ILE A 97 6.35 6.55 2.35
N GLU A 98 5.68 6.11 1.28
CA GLU A 98 5.04 7.01 0.32
C GLU A 98 3.86 7.76 0.94
N TYR A 99 3.03 7.10 1.75
CA TYR A 99 1.95 7.75 2.47
C TYR A 99 2.51 8.83 3.41
N ALA A 100 3.52 8.50 4.23
CA ALA A 100 4.11 9.48 5.14
C ALA A 100 4.78 10.65 4.39
N ARG A 101 5.36 10.39 3.20
CA ARG A 101 5.94 11.42 2.32
C ARG A 101 4.88 12.34 1.73
N LEU A 102 3.79 11.78 1.21
CA LEU A 102 2.74 12.51 0.50
C LEU A 102 1.73 13.18 1.45
N ALA A 103 1.47 12.59 2.62
CA ALA A 103 0.61 13.16 3.66
C ALA A 103 1.32 14.19 4.56
N GLY A 104 2.64 14.39 4.38
CA GLY A 104 3.42 15.37 5.14
C GLY A 104 3.84 14.93 6.54
N GLU A 105 3.63 13.66 6.91
CA GLU A 105 3.97 13.11 8.24
C GLU A 105 5.47 13.15 8.52
N ILE A 106 6.30 12.93 7.48
CA ILE A 106 7.76 13.03 7.63
C ILE A 106 8.21 14.47 7.91
N GLY A 107 7.42 15.46 7.48
CA GLY A 107 7.68 16.88 7.73
C GLY A 107 7.61 17.23 9.22
N TRP A 108 6.82 16.51 10.02
CA TRP A 108 6.72 16.72 11.47
C TRP A 108 8.03 16.47 12.20
N ASN A 109 8.86 15.55 11.67
CA ASN A 109 10.20 15.26 12.17
C ASN A 109 11.28 16.13 11.50
N GLY A 110 10.88 17.18 10.75
CA GLY A 110 11.79 18.10 10.07
C GLY A 110 12.31 17.62 8.71
N ILE A 111 11.93 16.42 8.25
CA ILE A 111 12.41 15.85 6.99
C ILE A 111 11.66 16.51 5.82
N ASN A 112 12.41 17.06 4.86
CA ASN A 112 11.85 17.73 3.67
C ASN A 112 10.82 18.83 4.00
N SER A 113 10.92 19.45 5.18
CA SER A 113 10.00 20.50 5.66
C SER A 113 10.19 21.84 4.95
N ARG A 114 11.30 22.01 4.21
CA ARG A 114 11.78 23.29 3.65
C ARG A 114 12.01 24.38 4.71
N VAL A 115 12.04 24.01 5.99
CA VAL A 115 12.24 24.92 7.13
C VAL A 115 13.49 24.47 7.89
N ILE A 116 14.49 25.34 7.98
CA ILE A 116 15.65 25.16 8.85
C ILE A 116 15.37 25.89 10.16
N SER A 117 15.33 25.16 11.27
CA SER A 117 15.06 25.71 12.61
C SER A 117 16.01 25.11 13.63
N SER A 118 16.52 25.94 14.55
CA SER A 118 17.30 25.48 15.71
C SER A 118 16.43 24.97 16.87
N LYS A 119 15.10 25.11 16.77
CA LYS A 119 14.14 24.67 17.78
C LYS A 119 13.55 23.30 17.42
N LYS A 120 13.52 22.38 18.39
CA LYS A 120 12.89 21.06 18.23
C LYS A 120 11.39 21.20 17.92
N PRO A 121 10.86 20.52 16.89
CA PRO A 121 9.42 20.48 16.62
C PRO A 121 8.66 19.93 17.85
N THR A 122 7.66 20.66 18.31
CA THR A 122 6.76 20.19 19.37
C THR A 122 5.67 19.33 18.73
N MET A 123 5.82 18.01 18.82
CA MET A 123 4.78 17.08 18.38
C MET A 123 3.54 17.23 19.28
N ARG A 124 2.41 17.62 18.72
CA ARG A 124 1.11 17.58 19.42
C ARG A 124 0.53 16.17 19.30
N SER A 125 -0.15 15.67 20.34
CA SER A 125 -0.84 14.37 20.26
C SER A 125 -2.05 14.45 19.32
N GLY A 126 -2.09 13.60 18.30
CA GLY A 126 -3.22 13.48 17.35
C GLY A 126 -2.83 13.55 15.87
N PHE A 127 -3.81 13.41 14.97
CA PHE A 127 -3.63 13.59 13.52
C PHE A 127 -3.69 15.09 13.20
N GLN A 128 -2.54 15.75 13.00
CA GLN A 128 -2.55 17.18 12.62
C GLN A 128 -2.84 17.33 11.12
N SER A 129 -4.08 17.73 10.76
CA SER A 129 -4.37 18.27 9.44
C SER A 129 -3.76 19.69 9.33
N PHE A 130 -2.73 19.88 8.51
CA PHE A 130 -2.28 21.22 8.12
C PHE A 130 -3.09 21.72 6.93
N GLY A 131 -4.40 21.90 7.12
CA GLY A 131 -5.12 22.92 6.35
C GLY A 131 -4.63 24.27 6.84
N ILE A 132 -4.20 25.15 5.93
CA ILE A 132 -3.97 26.55 6.25
C ILE A 132 -5.31 27.08 6.78
N ARG A 133 -5.42 27.32 8.09
CA ARG A 133 -6.55 28.08 8.61
C ARG A 133 -6.44 29.47 8.00
N GLN A 134 -7.31 29.79 7.04
CA GLN A 134 -7.53 31.17 6.66
C GLN A 134 -7.90 31.94 7.93
N LYS A 135 -7.23 33.07 8.13
CA LYS A 135 -7.59 34.04 9.16
C LYS A 135 -8.90 34.71 8.79
#